data_AF-A0AAU0KR65-F1
#
_entry.id   AF-A0AAU0KR65-F1
#
_cell.length_a   1.000
_cell.length_b   1.000
_cell.length_c   1.000
_cell.angle_alpha   90.00
_cell.angle_beta   90.00
_cell.angle_gamma   90.00
#
_symmetry.space_group_name_H-M   'P 1'
#
loop_
_entity.id
_entity.type
_entity.pdbx_description
1 polymer ?
#
loop_
_entity_poly.entity_id
_entity_poly.type
_entity_poly.pdbx_seq_one_letter_code
_entity_poly.pdbx_strand_id
1 'polypeptide(L)'
;MTMQDKNLGIMMYIDNSQRMLKEFDWIYKSWIYSGCWATSDLIVVHHPALSEQLPKEPGIILIPQEPFSQGSPQFHGYNFINSIACLIGPHIDPILKQYQWLLRTDADVFLTPNMANFKPNFPVYGRGNYYFLAEFREKMLDFCHRHGVEHRHRFGCGHSVILSTELMIPFLQRQMYWCQQLVEEFGTDKTNWGTWPGWYRGVLSMYAAEITANERWEDYLRNSRERILDMESFNDNVIDTLTLHIHASQVDNDFSKYRYFEGKYDGIDPDTLDRNRIPQYCMWICLTSIEDIKAQAGYPW
;
A
#
# COMPACT_ATOMS: atom_id res chain seq x y z
N MET A 1 11.26 8.16 -28.91
CA MET A 1 10.29 7.22 -28.33
C MET A 1 9.35 8.07 -27.49
N THR A 2 8.11 8.23 -27.95
CA THR A 2 7.05 8.90 -27.19
C THR A 2 6.85 8.13 -25.89
N MET A 3 6.84 8.83 -24.75
CA MET A 3 6.38 8.23 -23.49
C MET A 3 5.05 7.56 -23.78
N GLN A 4 4.97 6.25 -23.56
CA GLN A 4 3.70 5.54 -23.64
C GLN A 4 2.80 6.20 -22.61
N ASP A 5 1.64 6.74 -23.01
CA ASP A 5 0.70 7.40 -22.10
C ASP A 5 0.16 6.35 -21.11
N LYS A 6 0.91 6.14 -20.02
CA LYS A 6 0.54 5.25 -18.92
C LYS A 6 -0.51 5.97 -18.08
N ASN A 7 -1.63 5.30 -17.85
CA ASN A 7 -2.77 5.91 -17.18
C ASN A 7 -2.73 5.76 -15.65
N LEU A 8 -1.87 4.87 -15.13
CA LEU A 8 -1.78 4.54 -13.71
C LEU A 8 -0.40 4.88 -13.14
N GLY A 9 -0.37 5.64 -12.04
CA GLY A 9 0.80 5.76 -11.18
C GLY A 9 0.65 4.89 -9.94
N ILE A 10 1.63 4.05 -9.63
CA ILE A 10 1.67 3.25 -8.40
C ILE A 10 2.64 3.92 -7.43
N MET A 11 2.10 4.56 -6.40
CA MET A 11 2.87 5.39 -5.47
C MET A 11 3.05 4.72 -4.11
N MET A 12 4.28 4.79 -3.60
CA MET A 12 4.67 4.22 -2.30
C MET A 12 5.79 5.01 -1.66
N TYR A 13 5.98 4.82 -0.36
CA TYR A 13 7.10 5.37 0.40
C TYR A 13 8.06 4.27 0.87
N ILE A 14 9.37 4.50 0.76
CA ILE A 14 10.42 3.59 1.26
C ILE A 14 11.32 4.32 2.26
N ASP A 15 11.35 3.85 3.50
CA ASP A 15 12.24 4.35 4.54
C ASP A 15 13.63 3.68 4.46
N ASN A 16 14.64 4.25 5.15
CA ASN A 16 16.01 3.72 5.17
C ASN A 16 16.11 2.41 5.96
N SER A 17 15.66 1.32 5.34
CA SER A 17 15.56 -0.01 5.93
C SER A 17 15.91 -1.07 4.91
N GLN A 18 16.90 -1.91 5.24
CA GLN A 18 17.24 -3.07 4.40
C GLN A 18 16.07 -4.03 4.22
N ARG A 19 15.19 -4.11 5.24
CA ARG A 19 13.94 -4.87 5.15
C ARG A 19 13.02 -4.27 4.09
N MET A 20 12.83 -2.95 4.09
CA MET A 20 11.96 -2.28 3.11
C MET A 20 12.54 -2.33 1.69
N LEU A 21 13.86 -2.36 1.52
CA LEU A 21 14.47 -2.61 0.21
C LEU A 21 14.13 -4.01 -0.31
N LYS A 22 14.13 -5.02 0.56
CA LYS A 22 13.71 -6.38 0.20
C LYS A 22 12.21 -6.47 -0.07
N GLU A 23 11.39 -5.74 0.68
CA GLU A 23 9.95 -5.65 0.42
C GLU A 23 9.71 -4.96 -0.94
N PHE A 24 10.40 -3.85 -1.23
CA PHE A 24 10.33 -3.17 -2.52
C PHE A 24 10.74 -4.07 -3.70
N ASP A 25 11.74 -4.94 -3.52
CA ASP A 25 12.13 -5.93 -4.53
C ASP A 25 10.94 -6.81 -4.95
N TRP A 26 10.00 -7.11 -4.04
CA TRP A 26 8.81 -7.91 -4.36
C TRP A 26 7.83 -7.18 -5.27
N ILE A 27 7.49 -5.93 -4.95
CA ILE A 27 6.62 -5.13 -5.83
C ILE A 27 7.31 -4.82 -7.15
N TYR A 28 8.63 -4.56 -7.15
CA TYR A 28 9.39 -4.34 -8.38
C TYR A 28 9.39 -5.56 -9.30
N LYS A 29 9.73 -6.75 -8.78
CA LYS A 29 9.70 -8.00 -9.55
C LYS A 29 8.28 -8.33 -10.03
N SER A 30 7.27 -8.18 -9.18
CA SER A 30 5.89 -8.48 -9.56
C SER A 30 5.30 -7.43 -10.52
N TRP A 31 5.74 -6.16 -10.47
CA TRP A 31 5.41 -5.14 -11.46
C TRP A 31 5.93 -5.47 -12.86
N ILE A 32 7.13 -6.05 -12.94
CA ILE A 32 7.68 -6.59 -14.18
C ILE A 32 6.89 -7.83 -14.63
N TYR A 33 6.82 -8.85 -13.77
CA TYR A 33 6.24 -10.14 -14.14
C TYR A 33 4.76 -10.06 -14.51
N SER A 34 4.00 -9.20 -13.83
CA SER A 34 2.58 -9.01 -14.12
C SER A 34 2.31 -8.28 -15.43
N GLY A 35 3.33 -7.63 -16.03
CA GLY A 35 3.16 -6.76 -17.18
C GLY A 35 2.66 -5.35 -16.82
N CYS A 36 2.50 -5.01 -15.53
CA CYS A 36 2.14 -3.66 -15.10
C CYS A 36 3.12 -2.60 -15.60
N TRP A 37 4.39 -2.95 -15.84
CA TRP A 37 5.38 -2.05 -16.42
C TRP A 37 4.98 -1.43 -17.76
N ALA A 38 4.11 -2.08 -18.53
CA ALA A 38 3.63 -1.56 -19.81
C ALA A 38 2.50 -0.52 -19.65
N THR A 39 1.82 -0.50 -18.50
CA THR A 39 0.59 0.29 -18.31
C THR A 39 0.64 1.23 -17.11
N SER A 40 1.64 1.09 -16.23
CA SER A 40 1.84 1.91 -15.05
C SER A 40 3.30 2.26 -14.82
N ASP A 41 3.53 3.32 -14.05
CA ASP A 41 4.84 3.66 -13.49
C ASP A 41 4.86 3.40 -11.98
N LEU A 42 6.03 3.06 -11.44
CA LEU A 42 6.29 3.08 -10.00
C LEU A 42 6.79 4.47 -9.60
N ILE A 43 6.05 5.15 -8.73
CA ILE A 43 6.39 6.46 -8.16
C ILE A 43 6.87 6.21 -6.73
N VAL A 44 8.18 6.18 -6.56
CA VAL A 44 8.82 5.75 -5.33
C VAL A 44 9.37 6.97 -4.62
N VAL A 45 8.66 7.44 -3.60
CA VAL A 45 9.23 8.41 -2.66
C VAL A 45 10.11 7.65 -1.68
N HIS A 46 11.35 8.05 -1.51
CA HIS A 46 12.28 7.28 -0.70
C HIS A 46 13.19 8.14 0.16
N HIS A 47 13.69 7.55 1.25
CA HIS A 47 14.73 8.16 2.05
C HIS A 47 15.99 8.47 1.17
N PRO A 48 16.61 9.66 1.26
CA PRO A 48 17.70 10.05 0.35
C PRO A 48 18.92 9.10 0.33
N ALA A 49 19.24 8.50 1.47
CA ALA A 49 20.30 7.48 1.60
C ALA A 49 20.10 6.21 0.71
N LEU A 50 18.90 5.99 0.17
CA LEU A 50 18.60 4.84 -0.69
C LEU A 50 18.74 5.11 -2.19
N SER A 51 19.01 6.37 -2.60
CA SER A 51 19.01 6.79 -4.02
C SER A 51 19.86 5.91 -4.94
N GLU A 52 21.01 5.43 -4.46
CA GLU A 52 21.94 4.60 -5.23
C GLU A 52 21.64 3.10 -5.18
N GLN A 53 20.73 2.67 -4.29
CA GLN A 53 20.37 1.26 -4.12
C GLN A 53 19.11 0.89 -4.92
N LEU A 54 18.29 1.87 -5.31
CA LEU A 54 17.04 1.66 -6.03
C LEU A 54 17.29 1.54 -7.54
N PRO A 55 16.52 0.69 -8.26
CA PRO A 55 16.66 0.50 -9.70
C PRO A 55 16.33 1.79 -10.46
N LYS A 56 17.18 2.13 -11.43
CA LYS A 56 17.06 3.33 -12.27
C LYS A 56 16.65 2.91 -13.69
N GLU A 57 15.39 2.51 -13.83
CA GLU A 57 14.84 1.95 -15.07
C GLU A 57 13.65 2.75 -15.60
N PRO A 58 13.36 2.68 -16.91
CA PRO A 58 12.18 3.32 -17.48
C PRO A 58 10.89 2.88 -16.78
N GLY A 59 10.12 3.87 -16.33
CA GLY A 59 8.88 3.67 -15.58
C GLY A 59 9.05 3.54 -14.08
N ILE A 60 10.26 3.75 -13.55
CA ILE A 60 10.51 3.93 -12.12
C ILE A 60 10.92 5.40 -11.89
N ILE A 61 10.08 6.13 -11.17
CA ILE A 61 10.27 7.53 -10.83
C ILE A 61 10.69 7.60 -9.36
N LEU A 62 11.95 7.98 -9.13
CA LEU A 62 12.54 8.08 -7.80
C LEU A 62 12.49 9.52 -7.30
N ILE A 63 11.96 9.72 -6.09
CA ILE A 63 11.81 11.05 -5.48
C ILE A 63 12.41 10.99 -4.06
N PRO A 64 13.61 11.57 -3.83
CA PRO A 64 14.20 11.60 -2.50
C PRO A 64 13.44 12.55 -1.58
N GLN A 65 13.09 12.09 -0.38
CA GLN A 65 12.37 12.87 0.62
C GLN A 65 12.73 12.37 2.03
N GLU A 66 13.09 13.30 2.92
CA GLU A 66 13.30 12.98 4.33
C GLU A 66 11.98 12.52 5.00
N PRO A 67 12.03 11.56 5.95
CA PRO A 67 10.83 11.05 6.58
C PRO A 67 10.10 12.14 7.38
N PHE A 68 8.81 12.32 7.12
CA PHE A 68 7.98 13.32 7.81
C PHE A 68 7.99 13.15 9.33
N SER A 69 7.98 11.91 9.82
CA SER A 69 7.99 11.59 11.25
C SER A 69 9.21 12.12 12.00
N GLN A 70 10.35 12.33 11.33
CA GLN A 70 11.54 12.90 11.95
C GLN A 70 11.37 14.39 12.27
N GLY A 71 10.61 15.11 11.45
CA GLY A 71 10.32 16.54 11.63
C GLY A 71 9.07 16.84 12.45
N SER A 72 8.31 15.83 12.88
CA SER A 72 7.00 16.02 13.51
C SER A 72 6.91 15.31 14.87
N PRO A 73 7.14 16.04 15.99
CA PRO A 73 7.14 15.47 17.33
C PRO A 73 5.87 14.70 17.71
N GLN A 74 4.69 15.13 17.22
CA GLN A 74 3.42 14.43 17.49
C GLN A 74 3.39 13.00 16.93
N PHE A 75 4.10 12.74 15.83
CA PHE A 75 4.20 11.43 15.18
C PHE A 75 5.44 10.65 15.62
N HIS A 76 6.13 11.07 16.68
CA HIS A 76 7.25 10.33 17.22
C HIS A 76 6.85 8.87 17.49
N GLY A 77 7.70 7.94 17.05
CA GLY A 77 7.43 6.50 17.16
C GLY A 77 6.31 5.95 16.28
N TYR A 78 5.77 6.75 15.34
CA TYR A 78 4.78 6.32 14.34
C TYR A 78 5.29 6.57 12.92
N ASN A 79 6.22 5.74 12.46
CA ASN A 79 6.85 5.91 11.14
C ASN A 79 5.89 5.62 9.97
N PHE A 80 4.78 4.90 10.21
CA PHE A 80 3.78 4.66 9.18
C PHE A 80 3.15 5.95 8.62
N ILE A 81 3.25 7.10 9.31
CA ILE A 81 2.79 8.39 8.75
C ILE A 81 3.51 8.77 7.46
N ASN A 82 4.76 8.33 7.28
CA ASN A 82 5.60 8.70 6.13
C ASN A 82 4.96 8.20 4.81
N SER A 83 4.28 7.05 4.87
CA SER A 83 3.51 6.49 3.75
C SER A 83 2.32 7.34 3.28
N ILE A 84 1.94 8.37 4.03
CA ILE A 84 0.92 9.33 3.65
C ILE A 84 1.55 10.70 3.41
N ALA A 85 2.30 11.20 4.41
CA ALA A 85 2.82 12.55 4.43
C ALA A 85 3.87 12.81 3.35
N CYS A 86 4.72 11.83 3.04
CA CYS A 86 5.74 11.96 1.99
C CYS A 86 5.13 11.83 0.58
N LEU A 87 3.89 11.35 0.48
CA LEU A 87 3.19 11.09 -0.77
C LEU A 87 2.27 12.23 -1.23
N ILE A 88 2.33 13.39 -0.57
CA ILE A 88 1.59 14.59 -0.97
C ILE A 88 2.45 15.83 -0.88
N GLY A 89 2.21 16.80 -1.75
CA GLY A 89 2.83 18.12 -1.67
C GLY A 89 3.57 18.52 -2.92
N PRO A 90 4.15 19.73 -2.94
CA PRO A 90 4.70 20.33 -4.16
C PRO A 90 5.85 19.53 -4.79
N HIS A 91 6.54 18.68 -4.02
CA HIS A 91 7.61 17.83 -4.51
C HIS A 91 7.14 16.66 -5.37
N ILE A 92 5.88 16.23 -5.25
CA ILE A 92 5.33 15.05 -5.94
C ILE A 92 4.05 15.35 -6.74
N ASP A 93 3.23 16.32 -6.32
CA ASP A 93 1.94 16.62 -6.95
C ASP A 93 2.03 16.84 -8.47
N PRO A 94 3.05 17.53 -9.04
CA PRO A 94 3.17 17.67 -10.50
C PRO A 94 3.41 16.35 -11.24
N ILE A 95 4.00 15.35 -10.58
CA ILE A 95 4.20 14.01 -11.12
C ILE A 95 2.89 13.24 -11.05
N LEU A 96 2.21 13.26 -9.91
CA LEU A 96 0.92 12.59 -9.73
C LEU A 96 -0.12 13.04 -10.75
N LYS A 97 -0.15 14.35 -11.07
CA LYS A 97 -1.06 14.97 -12.04
C LYS A 97 -0.90 14.51 -13.49
N GLN A 98 0.14 13.74 -13.81
CA GLN A 98 0.35 13.17 -15.15
C GLN A 98 -0.48 11.90 -15.37
N TYR A 99 -0.96 11.27 -14.30
CA TYR A 99 -1.73 10.04 -14.38
C TYR A 99 -3.23 10.30 -14.25
N GLN A 100 -4.05 9.45 -14.87
CA GLN A 100 -5.50 9.48 -14.67
C GLN A 100 -5.89 8.86 -13.32
N TRP A 101 -5.21 7.76 -12.97
CA TRP A 101 -5.45 6.98 -11.77
C TRP A 101 -4.18 6.82 -10.97
N LEU A 102 -4.33 6.74 -9.65
CA LEU A 102 -3.24 6.49 -8.72
C LEU A 102 -3.60 5.31 -7.82
N LEU A 103 -2.65 4.37 -7.65
CA LEU A 103 -2.65 3.36 -6.60
C LEU A 103 -1.68 3.80 -5.53
N ARG A 104 -2.16 4.17 -4.33
CA ARG A 104 -1.29 4.23 -3.14
C ARG A 104 -1.21 2.84 -2.54
N THR A 105 0.00 2.36 -2.25
CA THR A 105 0.23 1.07 -1.59
C THR A 105 1.54 1.06 -0.78
N ASP A 106 1.73 0.00 0.00
CA ASP A 106 2.97 -0.32 0.71
C ASP A 106 3.99 -1.00 -0.22
N ALA A 107 5.25 -1.11 0.23
CA ALA A 107 6.29 -1.81 -0.53
C ALA A 107 6.17 -3.34 -0.43
N ASP A 108 5.58 -3.87 0.65
CA ASP A 108 5.50 -5.30 0.96
C ASP A 108 4.29 -5.97 0.31
N VAL A 109 4.18 -5.81 -1.00
CA VAL A 109 3.02 -6.25 -1.79
C VAL A 109 3.46 -6.90 -3.10
N PHE A 110 2.55 -7.64 -3.73
CA PHE A 110 2.74 -8.29 -5.02
C PHE A 110 1.62 -7.89 -5.97
N LEU A 111 1.98 -7.46 -7.18
CA LEU A 111 1.02 -7.18 -8.26
C LEU A 111 0.78 -8.43 -9.08
N THR A 112 -0.46 -8.69 -9.48
CA THR A 112 -0.79 -9.83 -10.34
C THR A 112 -1.03 -9.39 -11.79
N PRO A 113 -1.01 -10.32 -12.77
CA PRO A 113 -1.34 -9.98 -14.16
C PRO A 113 -2.72 -9.31 -14.34
N ASN A 114 -3.66 -9.55 -13.42
CA ASN A 114 -4.98 -8.92 -13.49
C ASN A 114 -4.91 -7.40 -13.27
N MET A 115 -3.89 -6.90 -12.56
CA MET A 115 -3.68 -5.47 -12.34
C MET A 115 -3.27 -4.73 -13.62
N ALA A 116 -2.50 -5.36 -14.50
CA ALA A 116 -1.88 -4.70 -15.66
C ALA A 116 -2.91 -4.03 -16.59
N ASN A 117 -4.10 -4.62 -16.73
CA ASN A 117 -5.17 -4.08 -17.56
C ASN A 117 -6.38 -3.57 -16.77
N PHE A 118 -6.28 -3.55 -15.43
CA PHE A 118 -7.38 -3.12 -14.60
C PHE A 118 -7.58 -1.61 -14.73
N LYS A 119 -8.81 -1.23 -15.11
CA LYS A 119 -9.25 0.16 -15.14
C LYS A 119 -10.43 0.30 -14.20
N PRO A 120 -10.25 0.94 -13.03
CA PRO A 120 -11.36 1.17 -12.11
C PRO A 120 -12.39 2.10 -12.75
N ASN A 121 -13.68 1.81 -12.54
CA ASN A 121 -14.77 2.77 -12.81
C ASN A 121 -15.23 3.48 -11.52
N PHE A 122 -14.68 3.09 -10.38
CA PHE A 122 -15.02 3.54 -9.04
C PHE A 122 -13.80 3.35 -8.12
N PRO A 123 -13.75 4.05 -6.98
CA PRO A 123 -12.73 3.82 -5.96
C PRO A 123 -12.58 2.35 -5.57
N VAL A 124 -11.34 1.89 -5.42
CA VAL A 124 -11.05 0.53 -4.93
C VAL A 124 -10.16 0.66 -3.70
N TYR A 125 -10.44 -0.08 -2.65
CA TYR A 125 -9.60 -0.09 -1.46
C TYR A 125 -9.36 -1.51 -0.96
N GLY A 126 -8.19 -1.69 -0.34
CA GLY A 126 -7.86 -2.90 0.38
C GLY A 126 -8.48 -2.91 1.77
N ARG A 127 -8.42 -4.04 2.46
CA ARG A 127 -9.17 -4.23 3.71
C ARG A 127 -8.29 -4.00 4.93
N GLY A 128 -8.72 -3.13 5.83
CA GLY A 128 -8.16 -3.01 7.17
C GLY A 128 -8.86 -3.95 8.14
N ASN A 129 -8.11 -4.77 8.88
CA ASN A 129 -8.68 -5.80 9.78
C ASN A 129 -8.89 -5.33 11.24
N TYR A 130 -8.94 -4.02 11.51
CA TYR A 130 -9.08 -3.46 12.87
C TYR A 130 -10.52 -3.43 13.40
N TYR A 131 -11.52 -3.51 12.52
CA TYR A 131 -12.89 -3.08 12.82
C TYR A 131 -13.83 -4.17 13.36
N PHE A 132 -13.33 -5.39 13.58
CA PHE A 132 -14.19 -6.51 13.99
C PHE A 132 -14.71 -6.37 15.43
N LEU A 133 -14.02 -5.60 16.29
CA LEU A 133 -14.40 -5.40 17.67
C LEU A 133 -15.46 -4.30 17.81
N ALA A 134 -16.50 -4.54 18.61
CA ALA A 134 -17.56 -3.56 18.89
C ALA A 134 -16.99 -2.29 19.53
N GLU A 135 -16.08 -2.44 20.51
CA GLU A 135 -15.40 -1.33 21.19
C GLU A 135 -14.72 -0.37 20.21
N PHE A 136 -14.06 -0.90 19.17
CA PHE A 136 -13.46 -0.06 18.14
C PHE A 136 -14.50 0.78 17.43
N ARG A 137 -15.62 0.17 17.01
CA ARG A 137 -16.67 0.89 16.26
C ARG A 137 -17.28 1.99 17.11
N GLU A 138 -17.54 1.72 18.39
CA GLU A 138 -18.06 2.71 19.34
C GLU A 138 -17.10 3.89 19.48
N LYS A 139 -15.80 3.63 19.70
CA LYS A 139 -14.78 4.69 19.79
C LYS A 139 -14.63 5.49 18.50
N MET A 140 -14.68 4.83 17.35
CA MET A 140 -14.61 5.49 16.05
C MET A 140 -15.82 6.40 15.81
N LEU A 141 -17.02 5.92 16.11
CA LEU A 141 -18.26 6.70 15.96
C LEU A 141 -18.29 7.88 16.94
N ASP A 142 -17.86 7.68 18.20
CA ASP A 142 -17.73 8.76 19.18
C ASP A 142 -16.72 9.82 18.74
N PHE A 143 -15.53 9.40 18.29
CA PHE A 143 -14.51 10.30 17.76
C PHE A 143 -15.06 11.12 16.59
N CYS A 144 -15.67 10.46 15.59
CA CYS A 144 -16.28 11.17 14.47
C CYS A 144 -17.37 12.14 14.92
N HIS A 145 -18.23 11.75 15.85
CA HIS A 145 -19.30 12.60 16.38
C HIS A 145 -18.74 13.86 17.08
N ARG A 146 -17.74 13.70 17.96
CA ARG A 146 -17.06 14.81 18.65
C ARG A 146 -16.40 15.79 17.68
N HIS A 147 -15.93 15.29 16.54
CA HIS A 147 -15.29 16.09 15.50
C HIS A 147 -16.27 16.54 14.39
N GLY A 148 -17.57 16.34 14.56
CA GLY A 148 -18.60 16.82 13.61
C GLY A 148 -18.63 16.08 12.27
N VAL A 149 -18.19 14.82 12.24
CA VAL A 149 -18.17 13.96 11.05
C VAL A 149 -19.27 12.91 11.12
N GLU A 150 -20.03 12.78 10.03
CA GLU A 150 -20.98 11.67 9.85
C GLU A 150 -20.23 10.42 9.35
N HIS A 151 -20.03 9.41 10.22
CA HIS A 151 -19.22 8.22 9.89
C HIS A 151 -19.90 7.21 8.95
N ARG A 152 -21.20 7.31 8.60
CA ARG A 152 -21.91 6.44 7.61
C ARG A 152 -21.72 4.90 7.75
N HIS A 153 -21.12 4.43 8.84
CA HIS A 153 -20.89 3.04 9.19
C HIS A 153 -20.13 2.21 8.13
N ARG A 154 -19.27 2.84 7.31
CA ARG A 154 -18.32 2.09 6.47
C ARG A 154 -17.01 1.93 7.21
N PHE A 155 -16.74 0.69 7.58
CA PHE A 155 -15.56 0.31 8.35
C PHE A 155 -14.59 -0.53 7.54
N GLY A 156 -13.32 -0.52 7.90
CA GLY A 156 -12.30 -1.41 7.36
C GLY A 156 -11.59 -0.86 6.13
N CYS A 157 -11.49 0.46 5.99
CA CYS A 157 -10.63 1.05 4.97
C CYS A 157 -9.17 0.62 5.21
N GLY A 158 -8.57 -0.03 4.22
CA GLY A 158 -7.19 -0.48 4.24
C GLY A 158 -6.19 0.60 3.85
N HIS A 159 -4.92 0.19 3.79
CA HIS A 159 -3.86 1.06 3.32
C HIS A 159 -3.92 1.24 1.80
N SER A 160 -4.04 0.15 1.04
CA SER A 160 -4.01 0.27 -0.42
C SER A 160 -5.29 0.89 -0.96
N VAL A 161 -5.17 1.87 -1.86
CA VAL A 161 -6.33 2.52 -2.46
C VAL A 161 -6.04 2.99 -3.88
N ILE A 162 -6.97 2.72 -4.79
CA ILE A 162 -6.99 3.26 -6.15
C ILE A 162 -8.07 4.34 -6.24
N LEU A 163 -7.66 5.55 -6.62
CA LEU A 163 -8.53 6.70 -6.86
C LEU A 163 -8.12 7.38 -8.16
N SER A 164 -9.03 8.14 -8.77
CA SER A 164 -8.62 9.08 -9.81
C SER A 164 -7.69 10.13 -9.19
N THR A 165 -6.78 10.67 -9.98
CA THR A 165 -5.82 11.66 -9.48
C THR A 165 -6.50 12.89 -8.87
N GLU A 166 -7.61 13.32 -9.45
CA GLU A 166 -8.46 14.42 -8.95
C GLU A 166 -8.98 14.15 -7.54
N LEU A 167 -9.20 12.87 -7.17
CA LEU A 167 -9.67 12.48 -5.85
C LEU A 167 -8.52 12.10 -4.90
N MET A 168 -7.45 11.47 -5.40
CA MET A 168 -6.35 10.97 -4.57
C MET A 168 -5.65 12.09 -3.79
N ILE A 169 -5.28 13.19 -4.47
CA ILE A 169 -4.56 14.30 -3.83
C ILE A 169 -5.37 14.92 -2.68
N PRO A 170 -6.64 15.37 -2.88
CA PRO A 170 -7.43 15.90 -1.79
C PRO A 170 -7.79 14.84 -0.73
N PHE A 171 -7.90 13.56 -1.11
CA PHE A 171 -8.08 12.45 -0.16
C PHE A 171 -6.89 12.36 0.79
N LEU A 172 -5.66 12.28 0.29
CA LEU A 172 -4.46 12.17 1.12
C LEU A 172 -4.23 13.44 1.98
N GLN A 173 -4.53 14.63 1.46
CA GLN A 173 -4.50 15.87 2.24
C GLN A 173 -5.49 15.82 3.41
N ARG A 174 -6.72 15.34 3.17
CA ARG A 174 -7.73 15.21 4.21
C ARG A 174 -7.41 14.07 5.19
N GLN A 175 -6.84 12.98 4.71
CA GLN A 175 -6.31 11.90 5.54
C GLN A 175 -5.20 12.41 6.46
N MET A 176 -4.29 13.25 5.98
CA MET A 176 -3.25 13.83 6.82
C MET A 176 -3.81 14.72 7.94
N TYR A 177 -4.87 15.49 7.66
CA TYR A 177 -5.57 16.22 8.71
C TYR A 177 -6.13 15.26 9.78
N TRP A 178 -6.78 14.17 9.38
CA TRP A 178 -7.32 13.19 10.34
C TRP A 178 -6.23 12.44 11.09
N CYS A 179 -5.08 12.15 10.47
CA CYS A 179 -3.91 11.62 11.16
C CYS A 179 -3.46 12.56 12.29
N GLN A 180 -3.49 13.88 12.08
CA GLN A 180 -3.13 14.86 13.11
C GLN A 180 -4.12 14.85 14.28
N GLN A 181 -5.43 14.78 14.01
CA GLN A 181 -6.44 14.71 15.07
C GLN A 181 -6.38 13.39 15.85
N LEU A 182 -6.18 12.26 15.16
CA LEU A 182 -6.07 10.95 15.81
C LEU A 182 -4.80 10.82 16.63
N VAL A 183 -3.67 11.35 16.15
CA VAL A 183 -2.42 11.24 16.93
C VAL A 183 -2.49 12.08 18.22
N GLU A 184 -3.24 13.19 18.21
CA GLU A 184 -3.56 13.97 19.41
C GLU A 184 -4.46 13.17 20.37
N GLU A 185 -5.51 12.51 19.87
CA GLU A 185 -6.42 11.66 20.67
C GLU A 185 -5.67 10.51 21.38
N PHE A 186 -4.72 9.86 20.71
CA PHE A 186 -3.89 8.81 21.34
C PHE A 186 -2.81 9.37 22.28
N GLY A 187 -2.38 10.61 22.05
CA GLY A 187 -1.28 11.26 22.76
C GLY A 187 0.08 10.56 22.56
N THR A 188 1.04 10.96 23.39
CA THR A 188 2.43 10.46 23.35
C THR A 188 2.71 9.31 24.32
N ASP A 189 1.82 9.08 25.30
CA ASP A 189 1.97 8.00 26.28
C ASP A 189 1.61 6.65 25.65
N LYS A 190 2.60 5.75 25.59
CA LYS A 190 2.47 4.41 25.02
C LYS A 190 1.42 3.56 25.72
N THR A 191 1.09 3.83 26.98
CA THR A 191 0.04 3.12 27.71
C THR A 191 -1.35 3.36 27.11
N ASN A 192 -1.55 4.49 26.42
CA ASN A 192 -2.80 4.85 25.76
C ASN A 192 -2.89 4.35 24.31
N TRP A 193 -1.84 3.71 23.78
CA TRP A 193 -1.80 3.36 22.35
C TRP A 193 -2.72 2.20 21.98
N GLY A 194 -3.30 1.50 22.96
CA GLY A 194 -4.19 0.36 22.72
C GLY A 194 -3.47 -0.87 22.18
N THR A 195 -4.24 -1.83 21.67
CA THR A 195 -3.72 -3.11 21.16
C THR A 195 -4.41 -3.54 19.87
N TRP A 196 -3.67 -4.23 19.01
CA TRP A 196 -4.19 -4.79 17.77
C TRP A 196 -4.80 -6.19 17.99
N PRO A 197 -5.92 -6.53 17.31
CA PRO A 197 -6.79 -5.65 16.53
C PRO A 197 -7.71 -4.83 17.46
N GLY A 198 -8.19 -3.68 17.00
CA GLY A 198 -9.06 -2.79 17.78
C GLY A 198 -8.62 -1.34 17.66
N TRP A 199 -8.95 -0.50 18.66
CA TRP A 199 -8.51 0.90 18.75
C TRP A 199 -7.03 0.96 19.16
N TYR A 200 -6.16 1.11 18.15
CA TYR A 200 -4.72 0.97 18.26
C TYR A 200 -4.00 2.05 17.45
N ARG A 201 -3.09 2.79 18.10
CA ARG A 201 -2.33 3.89 17.47
C ARG A 201 -1.53 3.43 16.26
N GLY A 202 -1.04 2.19 16.25
CA GLY A 202 -0.19 1.68 15.18
C GLY A 202 -0.85 1.55 13.82
N VAL A 203 -2.18 1.76 13.72
CA VAL A 203 -2.91 1.77 12.44
C VAL A 203 -3.73 3.05 12.23
N LEU A 204 -3.39 4.15 12.92
CA LEU A 204 -4.16 5.41 12.86
C LEU A 204 -4.27 5.97 11.43
N SER A 205 -3.31 5.72 10.55
CA SER A 205 -3.41 6.19 9.15
C SER A 205 -4.54 5.51 8.39
N MET A 206 -4.88 4.26 8.75
CA MET A 206 -6.01 3.55 8.17
C MET A 206 -7.34 4.07 8.73
N TYR A 207 -7.38 4.43 10.02
CA TYR A 207 -8.54 5.14 10.60
C TYR A 207 -8.76 6.48 9.92
N ALA A 208 -7.69 7.25 9.72
CA ALA A 208 -7.75 8.52 9.02
C ALA A 208 -8.29 8.37 7.60
N ALA A 209 -7.89 7.31 6.88
CA ALA A 209 -8.42 7.00 5.55
C ALA A 209 -9.94 6.69 5.62
N GLU A 210 -10.36 5.91 6.61
CA GLU A 210 -11.77 5.59 6.84
C GLU A 210 -12.60 6.85 7.14
N ILE A 211 -12.14 7.71 8.04
CA ILE A 211 -12.84 8.95 8.38
C ILE A 211 -12.91 9.86 7.14
N THR A 212 -11.83 9.96 6.39
CA THR A 212 -11.74 10.75 5.15
C THR A 212 -12.80 10.27 4.15
N ALA A 213 -12.82 8.97 3.87
CA ALA A 213 -13.81 8.36 2.97
C ALA A 213 -15.24 8.61 3.44
N ASN A 214 -15.50 8.42 4.73
CA ASN A 214 -16.83 8.60 5.31
C ASN A 214 -17.29 10.05 5.31
N GLU A 215 -16.39 11.02 5.45
CA GLU A 215 -16.74 12.43 5.50
C GLU A 215 -17.22 12.97 4.14
N ARG A 216 -16.45 12.73 3.06
CA ARG A 216 -16.59 13.50 1.81
C ARG A 216 -16.83 12.69 0.55
N TRP A 217 -16.73 11.36 0.58
CA TRP A 217 -16.80 10.58 -0.65
C TRP A 217 -17.97 9.60 -0.65
N GLU A 218 -19.18 10.14 -0.79
CA GLU A 218 -20.38 9.33 -0.95
C GLU A 218 -20.25 8.29 -2.08
N ASP A 219 -19.62 8.65 -3.21
CA ASP A 219 -19.31 7.71 -4.30
C ASP A 219 -18.34 6.60 -3.90
N TYR A 220 -17.33 6.91 -3.05
CA TYR A 220 -16.46 5.91 -2.46
C TYR A 220 -17.27 4.97 -1.57
N LEU A 221 -18.22 5.45 -0.78
CA LEU A 221 -18.99 4.63 0.15
C LEU A 221 -20.10 3.82 -0.53
N ARG A 222 -20.61 4.30 -1.66
CA ARG A 222 -21.71 3.66 -2.42
C ARG A 222 -21.19 2.66 -3.46
N ASN A 223 -20.12 3.00 -4.17
CA ASN A 223 -19.70 2.27 -5.37
C ASN A 223 -18.36 1.55 -5.24
N SER A 224 -17.67 1.66 -4.09
CA SER A 224 -16.38 1.00 -3.90
C SER A 224 -16.48 -0.52 -3.91
N ARG A 225 -15.35 -1.14 -4.25
CA ARG A 225 -15.14 -2.58 -4.09
C ARG A 225 -14.03 -2.80 -3.08
N GLU A 226 -14.35 -3.59 -2.06
CA GLU A 226 -13.37 -4.16 -1.12
C GLU A 226 -12.86 -5.51 -1.63
N ARG A 227 -11.74 -5.97 -1.06
CA ARG A 227 -11.13 -7.31 -1.28
C ARG A 227 -10.61 -7.59 -2.70
N ILE A 228 -10.43 -6.54 -3.50
CA ILE A 228 -9.73 -6.62 -4.79
C ILE A 228 -8.25 -6.19 -4.65
N LEU A 229 -7.99 -5.34 -3.65
CA LEU A 229 -6.67 -4.98 -3.17
C LEU A 229 -6.43 -5.60 -1.78
N ASP A 230 -5.17 -5.67 -1.38
CA ASP A 230 -4.70 -6.28 -0.12
C ASP A 230 -5.21 -7.72 0.09
N MET A 231 -5.25 -8.54 -0.97
CA MET A 231 -5.51 -9.98 -0.82
C MET A 231 -4.45 -10.59 0.10
N GLU A 232 -4.85 -11.43 1.04
CA GLU A 232 -3.91 -12.01 1.98
C GLU A 232 -2.99 -13.03 1.30
N SER A 233 -1.67 -12.85 1.43
CA SER A 233 -0.67 -13.74 0.82
C SER A 233 -0.73 -15.21 1.27
N PHE A 234 -1.34 -15.50 2.42
CA PHE A 234 -1.52 -16.86 2.93
C PHE A 234 -2.82 -17.52 2.44
N ASN A 235 -3.63 -16.82 1.64
CA ASN A 235 -4.87 -17.36 1.12
C ASN A 235 -4.56 -18.42 0.06
N ASP A 236 -4.82 -19.70 0.33
CA ASP A 236 -4.50 -20.82 -0.58
C ASP A 236 -5.38 -20.88 -1.85
N ASN A 237 -6.10 -19.80 -2.18
CA ASN A 237 -6.88 -19.71 -3.41
C ASN A 237 -5.99 -19.47 -4.65
N VAL A 238 -6.60 -19.71 -5.81
CA VAL A 238 -6.03 -19.31 -7.11
C VAL A 238 -6.08 -17.80 -7.29
N ILE A 239 -5.13 -17.26 -8.05
CA ILE A 239 -5.12 -15.88 -8.51
C ILE A 239 -6.22 -15.75 -9.59
N ASP A 240 -7.36 -15.22 -9.19
CA ASP A 240 -8.49 -14.95 -10.07
C ASP A 240 -8.55 -13.47 -10.51
N THR A 241 -9.55 -13.13 -11.31
CA THR A 241 -9.75 -11.77 -11.85
C THR A 241 -10.02 -10.71 -10.79
N LEU A 242 -10.29 -11.10 -9.54
CA LEU A 242 -10.47 -10.17 -8.42
C LEU A 242 -9.20 -10.03 -7.58
N THR A 243 -8.17 -10.83 -7.84
CA THR A 243 -6.90 -10.76 -7.12
C THR A 243 -5.93 -9.87 -7.89
N LEU A 244 -5.98 -8.55 -7.70
CA LEU A 244 -5.08 -7.59 -8.39
C LEU A 244 -3.77 -7.38 -7.64
N HIS A 245 -3.86 -7.39 -6.32
CA HIS A 245 -2.82 -6.91 -5.43
C HIS A 245 -2.85 -7.73 -4.13
N ILE A 246 -1.73 -8.35 -3.81
CA ILE A 246 -1.58 -9.26 -2.67
C ILE A 246 -0.67 -8.60 -1.64
N HIS A 247 -1.10 -8.50 -0.39
CA HIS A 247 -0.29 -7.96 0.70
C HIS A 247 0.49 -9.07 1.40
N ALA A 248 1.79 -8.85 1.64
CA ALA A 248 2.67 -9.79 2.32
C ALA A 248 2.32 -9.89 3.81
N SER A 249 1.54 -10.92 4.14
CA SER A 249 1.04 -11.13 5.49
C SER A 249 2.16 -11.50 6.47
N GLN A 250 1.91 -11.14 7.72
CA GLN A 250 2.75 -11.44 8.87
C GLN A 250 2.34 -12.73 9.58
N VAL A 251 1.24 -13.36 9.15
CA VAL A 251 0.72 -14.59 9.76
C VAL A 251 1.69 -15.73 9.44
N ASP A 252 2.02 -16.56 10.43
CA ASP A 252 2.92 -17.72 10.30
C ASP A 252 2.22 -18.89 9.60
N ASN A 253 1.93 -18.73 8.30
CA ASN A 253 1.24 -19.71 7.46
C ASN A 253 1.91 -19.85 6.07
N ASP A 254 1.26 -20.50 5.10
CA ASP A 254 1.77 -20.87 3.77
C ASP A 254 2.80 -19.90 3.17
N PHE A 255 2.38 -18.69 2.78
CA PHE A 255 3.31 -17.56 2.59
C PHE A 255 3.18 -16.56 3.73
N SER A 256 4.30 -16.41 4.43
CA SER A 256 4.54 -15.43 5.47
C SER A 256 5.80 -14.63 5.18
N LYS A 257 5.73 -13.30 5.31
CA LYS A 257 6.94 -12.47 5.22
C LYS A 257 7.92 -12.71 6.36
N TYR A 258 7.43 -13.13 7.54
CA TYR A 258 8.30 -13.49 8.66
C TYR A 258 9.14 -14.73 8.33
N ARG A 259 8.51 -15.77 7.77
CA ARG A 259 9.23 -16.98 7.33
C ARG A 259 10.29 -16.67 6.26
N TYR A 260 9.99 -15.76 5.33
CA TYR A 260 10.98 -15.30 4.34
C TYR A 260 12.21 -14.70 5.01
N PHE A 261 12.02 -13.72 5.91
CA PHE A 261 13.15 -13.07 6.59
C PHE A 261 13.89 -13.98 7.58
N GLU A 262 13.26 -15.07 8.02
CA GLU A 262 13.88 -16.13 8.82
C GLU A 262 14.65 -17.18 7.98
N GLY A 263 14.69 -17.03 6.65
CA GLY A 263 15.38 -17.97 5.74
C GLY A 263 14.65 -19.32 5.58
N LYS A 264 13.38 -19.42 6.00
CA LYS A 264 12.62 -20.69 5.94
C LYS A 264 12.30 -21.15 4.51
N TYR A 265 12.58 -20.33 3.50
CA TYR A 265 12.35 -20.66 2.10
C TYR A 265 13.63 -20.97 1.31
N ASP A 266 14.82 -20.90 1.93
CA ASP A 266 16.12 -21.01 1.23
C ASP A 266 16.34 -22.37 0.53
N GLY A 267 15.64 -23.42 0.96
CA GLY A 267 15.71 -24.76 0.36
C GLY A 267 14.61 -25.07 -0.66
N ILE A 268 13.73 -24.11 -0.96
CA ILE A 268 12.61 -24.31 -1.89
C ILE A 268 13.08 -24.02 -3.31
N ASP A 269 12.87 -24.98 -4.21
CA ASP A 269 13.11 -24.80 -5.65
C ASP A 269 11.97 -23.99 -6.28
N PRO A 270 12.22 -22.77 -6.79
CA PRO A 270 11.19 -21.91 -7.38
C PRO A 270 10.45 -22.58 -8.54
N ASP A 271 11.09 -23.48 -9.29
CA ASP A 271 10.48 -24.14 -10.46
C ASP A 271 9.37 -25.13 -10.07
N THR A 272 9.29 -25.51 -8.78
CA THR A 272 8.27 -26.41 -8.25
C THR A 272 6.98 -25.69 -7.81
N LEU A 273 6.98 -24.36 -7.77
CA LEU A 273 5.87 -23.55 -7.25
C LEU A 273 4.78 -23.31 -8.31
N ASP A 274 3.53 -23.57 -7.94
CA ASP A 274 2.35 -23.24 -8.75
C ASP A 274 2.04 -21.74 -8.65
N ARG A 275 2.52 -20.99 -9.64
CA ARG A 275 2.33 -19.55 -9.78
C ARG A 275 0.87 -19.11 -9.96
N ASN A 276 -0.08 -20.04 -10.16
CA ASN A 276 -1.50 -19.71 -10.17
C ASN A 276 -2.10 -19.63 -8.76
N ARG A 277 -1.39 -20.07 -7.72
CA ARG A 277 -1.86 -20.00 -6.32
C ARG A 277 -1.18 -18.85 -5.60
N ILE A 278 -1.95 -18.08 -4.84
CA ILE A 278 -1.49 -16.85 -4.19
C ILE A 278 -0.20 -17.06 -3.36
N PRO A 279 -0.11 -18.03 -2.43
CA PRO A 279 1.05 -18.14 -1.56
C PRO A 279 2.31 -18.56 -2.32
N GLN A 280 2.14 -19.47 -3.29
CA GLN A 280 3.22 -19.98 -4.12
C GLN A 280 3.71 -18.95 -5.14
N TYR A 281 2.81 -18.12 -5.68
CA TYR A 281 3.16 -16.96 -6.49
C TYR A 281 4.03 -15.95 -5.71
N CYS A 282 3.60 -15.57 -4.50
CA CYS A 282 4.38 -14.67 -3.64
C CYS A 282 5.76 -15.25 -3.34
N MET A 283 5.82 -16.54 -2.97
CA MET A 283 7.07 -17.24 -2.70
C MET A 283 7.99 -17.28 -3.93
N TRP A 284 7.42 -17.57 -5.10
CA TRP A 284 8.15 -17.61 -6.36
C TRP A 284 8.75 -16.23 -6.68
N ILE A 285 7.99 -15.14 -6.56
CA ILE A 285 8.50 -13.78 -6.75
C ILE A 285 9.68 -13.48 -5.81
N CYS A 286 9.57 -13.87 -4.53
CA CYS A 286 10.63 -13.64 -3.55
C CYS A 286 11.92 -14.40 -3.86
N LEU A 287 11.81 -15.66 -4.32
CA LEU A 287 12.96 -16.55 -4.54
C LEU A 287 13.59 -16.39 -5.93
N THR A 288 12.85 -15.88 -6.91
CA THR A 288 13.35 -15.75 -8.28
C THR A 288 14.25 -14.51 -8.42
N SER A 289 15.35 -14.64 -9.17
CA SER A 289 16.25 -13.52 -9.47
C SER A 289 15.54 -12.46 -10.32
N ILE A 290 16.00 -11.21 -10.26
CA ILE A 290 15.41 -10.16 -11.10
C ILE A 290 15.67 -10.43 -12.59
N GLU A 291 16.83 -11.00 -12.93
CA GLU A 291 17.21 -11.37 -14.28
C GLU A 291 16.25 -12.41 -14.87
N ASP A 292 15.90 -13.45 -14.10
CA ASP A 292 14.95 -14.47 -14.52
C ASP A 292 13.53 -13.91 -14.65
N ILE A 293 13.12 -13.03 -13.71
CA ILE A 293 11.84 -12.32 -13.78
C ILE A 293 11.74 -11.52 -15.08
N LYS A 294 12.78 -10.73 -15.41
CA LYS A 294 12.83 -9.93 -16.64
C LYS A 294 12.80 -10.79 -17.89
N ALA A 295 13.60 -11.85 -17.92
CA ALA A 295 13.66 -12.78 -19.05
C ALA A 295 12.29 -13.44 -19.30
N GLN A 296 11.62 -13.91 -18.25
CA GLN A 296 10.30 -14.53 -18.38
C GLN A 296 9.19 -13.54 -18.76
N ALA A 297 9.28 -12.30 -18.27
CA ALA A 297 8.30 -11.26 -18.60
C ALA A 297 8.52 -10.62 -19.99
N GLY A 298 9.64 -10.93 -20.66
CA GLY A 298 10.04 -10.22 -21.88
C GLY A 298 10.29 -8.73 -21.64
N TYR A 299 10.78 -8.37 -20.45
CA TYR A 299 11.04 -6.99 -20.07
C TYR A 299 12.27 -6.46 -20.83
N PRO A 300 12.15 -5.32 -21.55
CA PRO A 300 13.16 -4.93 -22.54
C PRO A 300 14.37 -4.17 -21.95
N TRP A 301 14.47 -4.00 -20.63
CA TRP A 301 15.49 -3.18 -19.97
C TRP A 301 16.30 -3.96 -18.94
#